data_AF-A0A2I0AQ99-F1
#
_entry.id   AF-A0A2I0AQ99-F1
#
_cell.length_a   1.000
_cell.length_b   1.000
_cell.length_c   1.000
_cell.angle_alpha   90.00
_cell.angle_beta   90.00
_cell.angle_gamma   90.00
#
_symmetry.space_group_name_H-M   'P 1'
#
loop_
_entity.id
_entity.type
_entity.pdbx_description
1 polymer ?
#
loop_
_entity_poly.entity_id
_entity_poly.type
_entity_poly.pdbx_seq_one_letter_code
_entity_poly.pdbx_strand_id
1 'polypeptide(L)'
;MASAFVPLLCIFFTIAGAGAKEVRRPPAVFVFGDSHVDSGNNNFLLTTLSKANRPPNGIDFVASGGQPTGRFTNGRTIADIIALLDDMRLSCHVMKSDKIVIAELFKQALSALYIDMKI
;
A
#
# COMPACT_ATOMS: atom_id res chain seq x y z
N MET A 1 -56.31 -3.89 -18.33
CA MET A 1 -55.42 -2.95 -17.63
C MET A 1 -54.30 -3.63 -16.82
N ALA A 2 -54.33 -4.95 -16.55
CA ALA A 2 -53.31 -5.64 -15.74
C ALA A 2 -52.04 -6.09 -16.49
N SER A 3 -52.07 -6.19 -17.83
CA SER A 3 -50.95 -6.74 -18.62
C SER A 3 -49.74 -5.82 -18.76
N ALA A 4 -49.90 -4.50 -18.54
CA ALA A 4 -48.81 -3.53 -18.60
C ALA A 4 -47.96 -3.49 -17.32
N PHE A 5 -48.48 -4.01 -16.20
CA PHE A 5 -47.79 -4.00 -14.90
C PHE A 5 -46.69 -5.07 -14.80
N VAL A 6 -46.86 -6.20 -15.48
CA VAL A 6 -45.91 -7.31 -15.47
C VAL A 6 -44.55 -6.95 -16.10
N PRO A 7 -44.47 -6.37 -17.32
CA PRO A 7 -43.17 -5.99 -17.89
C PRO A 7 -42.50 -4.87 -17.10
N LEU A 8 -43.28 -3.94 -16.51
CA LEU A 8 -42.74 -2.86 -15.69
C LEU A 8 -42.11 -3.39 -14.39
N LEU A 9 -42.74 -4.39 -13.77
CA LEU A 9 -42.21 -5.07 -12.58
C LEU A 9 -40.93 -5.86 -12.89
N CYS A 10 -40.88 -6.53 -14.05
CA CYS A 10 -39.68 -7.25 -14.51
C CYS A 10 -38.49 -6.30 -14.77
N ILE A 11 -38.76 -5.12 -15.32
CA ILE A 11 -37.74 -4.06 -15.52
C ILE A 11 -37.26 -3.52 -14.17
N PHE A 12 -38.16 -3.27 -13.22
CA PHE A 12 -37.78 -2.85 -11.86
C PHE A 12 -36.89 -3.88 -11.16
N PHE A 13 -37.20 -5.17 -11.29
CA PHE A 13 -36.42 -6.25 -10.67
C PHE A 13 -35.03 -6.42 -11.31
N THR A 14 -34.90 -6.21 -12.63
CA THR A 14 -33.60 -6.27 -13.33
C THR A 14 -32.72 -5.06 -13.01
N ILE A 15 -33.29 -3.87 -12.81
CA ILE A 15 -32.53 -2.68 -12.37
C ILE A 15 -32.12 -2.79 -10.89
N ALA A 16 -32.99 -3.33 -10.03
CA ALA A 16 -32.68 -3.54 -8.61
C ALA A 16 -31.69 -4.70 -8.37
N GLY A 17 -31.60 -5.65 -9.30
CA GLY A 17 -30.71 -6.81 -9.24
C GLY A 17 -29.28 -6.58 -9.76
N ALA A 18 -28.93 -5.37 -10.19
CA ALA A 18 -27.55 -5.02 -10.53
C ALA A 18 -26.69 -4.99 -9.25
N GLY A 19 -26.28 -6.18 -8.80
CA GLY A 19 -25.45 -6.36 -7.61
C GLY A 19 -24.18 -5.52 -7.71
N ALA A 20 -23.90 -4.76 -6.65
CA ALA A 20 -22.63 -4.10 -6.47
C ALA A 20 -21.52 -5.16 -6.60
N LYS A 21 -20.64 -5.01 -7.59
CA LYS A 21 -19.42 -5.82 -7.63
C LYS A 21 -18.64 -5.50 -6.36
N GLU A 22 -18.53 -6.48 -5.48
CA GLU A 22 -17.67 -6.38 -4.31
C GLU A 22 -16.23 -6.22 -4.80
N VAL A 23 -15.67 -5.01 -4.65
CA VAL A 23 -14.27 -4.75 -4.97
C VAL A 23 -13.45 -5.36 -3.85
N ARG A 24 -13.00 -6.60 -4.03
CA ARG A 24 -12.02 -7.20 -3.12
C ARG A 24 -10.74 -6.39 -3.18
N ARG A 25 -10.41 -5.71 -2.08
CA ARG A 25 -9.14 -5.01 -1.95
C ARG A 25 -8.02 -6.06 -1.85
N PRO A 26 -6.89 -5.88 -2.56
CA PRO A 26 -5.75 -6.77 -2.39
C PRO A 26 -5.27 -6.75 -0.93
N PRO A 27 -4.68 -7.86 -0.42
CA PRO A 27 -4.16 -7.90 0.93
C PRO A 27 -3.09 -6.83 1.13
N ALA A 28 -2.98 -6.27 2.34
CA ALA A 28 -1.96 -5.29 2.69
C ALA A 28 -0.89 -5.90 3.60
N VAL A 29 0.37 -5.53 3.38
CA VAL A 29 1.51 -5.90 4.23
C VAL A 29 2.11 -4.65 4.84
N PHE A 30 2.24 -4.68 6.17
CA PHE A 30 2.94 -3.65 6.93
C PHE A 30 4.31 -4.17 7.33
N VAL A 31 5.37 -3.52 6.83
CA VAL A 31 6.75 -3.92 7.10
C VAL A 31 7.42 -2.86 7.97
N PHE A 32 7.93 -3.27 9.12
CA PHE A 32 8.67 -2.40 10.04
C PHE A 32 10.13 -2.81 10.02
N GLY A 33 11.04 -1.85 9.85
CA GLY A 33 12.46 -2.14 9.88
C GLY A 33 13.32 -0.91 9.61
N ASP A 34 14.55 -1.14 9.13
CA ASP A 34 15.52 -0.10 8.82
C ASP A 34 15.59 0.19 7.31
N SER A 35 16.74 0.70 6.86
CA SER A 35 17.03 0.99 5.45
C SER A 35 16.80 -0.18 4.49
N HIS A 36 16.93 -1.44 4.91
CA HIS A 36 16.80 -2.61 4.03
C HIS A 36 15.38 -2.86 3.52
N VAL A 37 14.38 -2.37 4.24
CA VAL A 37 12.96 -2.51 3.89
C VAL A 37 12.31 -1.17 3.56
N ASP A 38 13.08 -0.09 3.59
CA ASP A 38 12.60 1.25 3.24
C ASP A 38 12.38 1.39 1.73
N SER A 39 11.18 1.82 1.36
CA SER A 39 10.77 2.09 -0.02
C SER A 39 10.69 3.58 -0.34
N GLY A 40 11.28 4.44 0.49
CA GLY A 40 11.36 5.89 0.27
C GLY A 40 10.71 6.73 1.36
N ASN A 41 10.26 6.11 2.45
CA ASN A 41 9.58 6.79 3.55
C ASN A 41 10.50 7.79 4.25
N ASN A 42 11.80 7.48 4.33
CA ASN A 42 12.79 8.38 4.92
C ASN A 42 12.91 9.73 4.20
N ASN A 43 12.50 9.84 2.93
CA ASN A 43 12.58 11.09 2.18
C ASN A 43 11.69 12.19 2.78
N PHE A 44 10.60 11.79 3.45
CA PHE A 44 9.62 12.67 4.08
C PHE A 44 9.97 13.04 5.52
N LEU A 45 10.97 12.39 6.11
CA LEU A 45 11.41 12.71 7.47
C LEU A 45 12.36 13.92 7.45
N LEU A 46 12.02 14.95 8.22
CA LEU A 46 12.83 16.18 8.33
C LEU A 46 14.12 15.97 9.13
N THR A 47 14.09 15.07 10.10
CA THR A 47 15.19 14.87 11.06
C THR A 47 16.23 13.82 10.64
N THR A 48 16.06 13.17 9.47
CA THR A 48 17.01 12.16 8.99
C THR A 48 17.90 12.71 7.88
N LEU A 49 19.20 12.45 7.97
CA LEU A 49 20.16 12.65 6.88
C LEU A 49 20.24 11.42 5.96
N SER A 50 19.82 10.25 6.44
CA SER A 50 19.82 9.02 5.66
C SER A 50 18.63 9.02 4.70
N LYS A 51 18.89 9.40 3.44
CA LYS A 51 17.89 9.47 2.37
C LYS A 51 18.42 8.76 1.13
N ALA A 52 17.65 7.80 0.62
CA ALA A 52 17.98 7.05 -0.60
C ALA A 52 17.41 7.68 -1.88
N ASN A 53 17.33 9.01 -1.90
CA ASN A 53 16.89 9.80 -3.06
C ASN A 53 18.07 10.38 -3.86
N ARG A 54 19.27 9.83 -3.70
CA ARG A 54 20.49 10.27 -4.37
C ARG A 54 21.33 9.06 -4.81
N PRO A 55 22.16 9.22 -5.87
CA PRO A 55 23.16 8.24 -6.24
C PRO A 55 24.08 7.88 -5.06
N PRO A 56 24.56 6.64 -4.94
CA PRO A 56 24.52 5.58 -5.95
C PRO A 56 23.21 4.77 -6.00
N ASN A 57 22.19 5.08 -5.20
CA ASN A 57 20.98 4.27 -5.16
C ASN A 57 20.18 4.34 -6.46
N GLY A 58 19.77 3.17 -6.96
CA GLY A 58 18.92 3.04 -8.14
C GLY A 58 19.67 3.12 -9.48
N ILE A 59 21.00 3.29 -9.49
CA ILE A 59 21.77 3.48 -10.73
C ILE A 59 21.67 2.31 -11.70
N ASP A 60 21.65 1.07 -11.19
CA ASP A 60 21.50 -0.14 -12.01
C ASP A 60 20.04 -0.59 -12.12
N PHE A 61 19.10 0.15 -11.52
CA PHE A 61 17.71 -0.26 -11.51
C PHE A 61 17.03 0.11 -12.83
N VAL A 62 16.98 -0.85 -13.74
CA VAL A 62 16.38 -0.67 -15.08
C VAL A 62 14.94 -0.16 -14.99
N ALA A 63 14.15 -0.65 -14.03
CA ALA A 63 12.76 -0.24 -13.87
C ALA A 63 12.59 1.23 -13.47
N SER A 64 13.59 1.86 -12.84
CA SER A 64 13.59 3.29 -12.55
C SER A 64 14.37 4.11 -13.57
N GLY A 65 14.93 3.49 -14.61
CA GLY A 65 15.80 4.17 -15.57
C GLY A 65 17.08 4.72 -14.94
N GLY A 66 17.62 4.05 -13.92
CA GLY A 66 18.82 4.51 -13.22
C GLY A 66 18.57 5.61 -12.18
N GLN A 67 17.31 6.00 -11.95
CA GLN A 67 16.96 7.06 -11.01
C GLN A 67 16.81 6.53 -9.58
N PRO A 68 17.17 7.32 -8.55
CA PRO A 68 16.94 6.97 -7.16
C PRO A 68 15.45 6.77 -6.87
N THR A 69 15.10 5.63 -6.28
CA THR A 69 13.69 5.27 -6.00
C THR A 69 13.26 5.52 -4.57
N GLY A 70 14.19 5.96 -3.70
CA GLY A 70 13.99 5.98 -2.25
C GLY A 70 14.34 4.67 -1.55
N ARG A 71 14.76 3.64 -2.29
CA ARG A 71 15.29 2.39 -1.74
C ARG A 71 16.80 2.46 -1.60
N PHE A 72 17.35 1.95 -0.49
CA PHE A 72 18.80 1.85 -0.26
C PHE A 72 19.44 0.68 -1.04
N THR A 73 19.08 0.53 -2.31
CA THR A 73 19.55 -0.53 -3.21
C THR A 73 19.42 -0.11 -4.67
N ASN A 74 20.05 -0.85 -5.58
CA ASN A 74 19.93 -0.70 -7.03
C ASN A 74 18.80 -1.58 -7.62
N GLY A 75 17.80 -1.92 -6.82
CA GLY A 75 16.70 -2.78 -7.23
C GLY A 75 15.51 -2.74 -6.28
N ARG A 76 14.73 -3.82 -6.31
CA ARG A 76 13.64 -4.08 -5.36
C ARG A 76 14.21 -4.56 -4.02
N THR A 77 13.60 -4.14 -2.92
CA THR A 77 13.87 -4.69 -1.58
C THR A 77 13.19 -6.05 -1.42
N ILE A 78 13.51 -6.78 -0.35
CA ILE A 78 12.83 -8.05 -0.02
C ILE A 78 11.32 -7.80 0.17
N ALA A 79 10.95 -6.69 0.81
CA ALA A 79 9.55 -6.31 1.01
C ALA A 79 8.81 -6.09 -0.31
N ASP A 80 9.47 -5.45 -1.30
CA ASP A 80 8.89 -5.28 -2.64
C ASP A 80 8.70 -6.60 -3.38
N ILE A 81 9.62 -7.55 -3.19
CA ILE A 81 9.54 -8.87 -3.83
C ILE A 81 8.38 -9.66 -3.24
N ILE A 82 8.25 -9.70 -1.92
CA ILE A 82 7.14 -10.40 -1.24
C ILE A 82 5.80 -9.79 -1.66
N ALA A 83 5.69 -8.46 -1.64
CA ALA A 83 4.46 -7.79 -2.05
C ALA A 83 4.10 -8.04 -3.53
N LEU A 84 5.11 -8.15 -4.40
CA LEU A 84 4.90 -8.46 -5.81
C LEU A 84 4.43 -9.90 -6.02
N LEU A 85 4.99 -10.87 -5.28
CA LEU A 85 4.68 -12.29 -5.45
C LEU A 85 3.22 -12.61 -5.09
N ASP A 86 2.70 -11.95 -4.06
CA ASP A 86 1.38 -12.22 -3.49
C ASP A 86 0.32 -11.17 -3.89
N ASP A 87 0.63 -10.29 -4.85
CA ASP A 87 -0.22 -9.17 -5.31
C ASP A 87 -0.75 -8.31 -4.14
N MET A 88 0.15 -8.00 -3.20
CA MET A 88 -0.17 -7.27 -1.98
C MET A 88 0.20 -5.80 -2.07
N ARG A 89 -0.56 -4.95 -1.38
CA ARG A 89 -0.19 -3.55 -1.15
C ARG A 89 0.87 -3.46 -0.05
N LEU A 90 2.05 -2.93 -0.40
CA LEU A 90 3.15 -2.74 0.54
C LEU A 90 3.08 -1.36 1.24
N SER A 91 3.13 -1.38 2.56
CA SER A 91 3.34 -0.19 3.40
C SER A 91 4.55 -0.41 4.32
N CYS A 92 5.69 0.18 3.96
CA CYS A 92 6.89 0.10 4.80
C CYS A 92 6.88 1.23 5.84
N HIS A 93 7.49 0.99 7.00
CA HIS A 93 7.64 1.97 8.08
C HIS A 93 9.05 1.87 8.63
N VAL A 94 9.79 2.98 8.57
CA VAL A 94 11.16 3.03 9.05
C VAL A 94 11.18 3.24 10.55
N MET A 95 11.74 2.27 11.26
CA MET A 95 11.98 2.32 12.70
C MET A 95 13.26 3.11 12.97
N LYS A 96 13.13 4.25 13.65
CA LYS A 96 14.28 4.92 14.25
C LYS A 96 14.59 4.29 15.60
N SER A 97 15.87 4.21 15.95
CA SER A 97 16.38 3.59 17.19
C SER A 97 15.86 4.20 18.51
N ASP A 98 15.06 5.26 18.45
CA ASP A 98 14.42 5.85 19.61
C ASP A 98 13.16 5.04 20.00
N LYS A 99 13.22 4.36 21.15
CA LYS A 99 12.16 3.48 21.69
C LYS A 99 10.75 4.13 21.72
N ILE A 100 10.68 5.46 21.81
CA ILE A 100 9.44 6.25 21.81
C ILE A 100 8.78 6.26 20.41
N VAL A 101 9.58 6.31 19.34
CA VAL A 101 9.08 6.34 17.95
C VAL A 101 8.48 4.98 17.56
N ILE A 102 9.06 3.90 18.07
CA ILE A 102 8.56 2.52 17.84
C ILE A 102 7.13 2.36 18.37
N ALA A 103 6.85 2.86 19.58
CA ALA A 103 5.51 2.75 20.17
C ALA A 103 4.46 3.57 19.41
N GLU A 104 4.83 4.75 18.90
CA GLU A 104 3.91 5.60 18.16
C GLU A 104 3.65 5.10 16.73
N LEU A 105 4.68 4.52 16.08
CA LEU A 105 4.53 3.81 14.81
C LEU A 105 3.65 2.56 14.94
N PHE A 106 3.77 1.82 16.03
CA PHE A 106 2.90 0.66 16.28
C PHE A 106 1.45 1.08 16.49
N LYS A 107 1.20 2.24 17.15
CA LYS A 107 -0.15 2.82 17.24
C LYS A 107 -0.68 3.29 15.88
N GLN A 108 0.13 3.91 15.03
CA GLN A 108 -0.27 4.29 13.67
C GLN A 108 -0.57 3.08 12.79
N ALA A 109 0.21 2.01 12.93
CA ALA A 109 -0.04 0.75 12.25
C ALA A 109 -1.37 0.12 12.69
N LEU A 110 -1.63 0.08 14.00
CA LEU A 110 -2.88 -0.43 14.57
C LEU A 110 -4.08 0.44 14.16
N SER A 111 -3.93 1.76 14.07
CA SER A 111 -5.03 2.63 13.60
C SER A 111 -5.30 2.48 12.10
N ALA A 112 -4.27 2.29 11.28
CA ALA A 112 -4.42 2.01 9.85
C ALA A 112 -5.11 0.65 9.61
N LEU A 113 -4.70 -0.40 10.34
CA LEU A 113 -5.38 -1.70 10.34
C LEU A 113 -6.84 -1.60 10.81
N TYR A 114 -7.11 -0.78 11.84
CA TYR A 114 -8.46 -0.58 12.34
C TYR A 114 -9.38 0.11 11.32
N ILE A 115 -8.85 1.01 10.50
CA ILE A 115 -9.62 1.69 9.44
C ILE A 115 -9.92 0.72 8.30
N ASP A 116 -8.96 -0.11 7.87
CA ASP A 116 -9.15 -1.05 6.77
C ASP A 116 -10.11 -2.21 7.14
N MET A 117 -10.22 -2.57 8.43
CA MET A 117 -11.22 -3.54 8.92
C MET A 117 -12.66 -2.97 9.05
N LYS A 118 -12.84 -1.64 9.03
CA LYS A 118 -14.14 -0.99 9.26
C LYS A 118 -14.84 -0.49 8.00
N ILE A 119 -14.25 -0.67 6.82
CA ILE A 119 -14.79 -0.26 5.52
C ILE A 119 -14.97 -1.47 4.62
#